data_AF-A0A3B5QA83-F1
#
_entry.id   AF-A0A3B5QA83-F1
#
_cell.length_a   1.000
_cell.length_b   1.000
_cell.length_c   1.000
_cell.angle_alpha   90.00
_cell.angle_beta   90.00
_cell.angle_gamma   90.00
#
_symmetry.space_group_name_H-M   'P 1'
#
loop_
_entity.id
_entity.type
_entity.pdbx_description
1 polymer ?
#
loop_
_entity_poly.entity_id
_entity_poly.type
_entity_poly.pdbx_seq_one_letter_code
_entity_poly.pdbx_strand_id
1 'polypeptide(L)' 'GRIIGVHDCDDTERLYHVRLQRSKGTETFRCGGSLIHSEWILTAAHCWKSEPGWRSELYTPTRPKSCAQKN' A
#
# COMPACT_ATOMS: atom_id res chain seq x y z
N GLY A 1 13.37 -7.21 8.64
CA GLY A 1 14.37 -6.24 8.18
C GLY A 1 14.03 -4.85 8.70
N ARG A 2 14.98 -3.91 8.72
CA ARG A 2 14.78 -2.51 9.11
C ARG A 2 15.01 -1.62 7.89
N ILE A 3 14.13 -0.65 7.64
CA ILE A 3 14.34 0.36 6.60
C ILE A 3 15.37 1.38 7.14
N ILE A 4 16.47 1.56 6.42
CA ILE A 4 17.57 2.47 6.76
C ILE A 4 17.49 3.69 5.83
N GLY A 5 17.76 4.90 6.34
CA GLY A 5 17.66 6.15 5.57
C GLY A 5 16.24 6.69 5.43
N VAL A 6 15.34 6.32 6.36
CA VAL A 6 13.98 6.85 6.40
C VAL A 6 13.94 8.16 7.20
N HIS A 7 13.16 9.12 6.75
CA HIS A 7 12.85 10.36 7.47
C HIS A 7 11.33 10.54 7.57
N ASP A 8 10.90 11.52 8.36
CA ASP A 8 9.49 11.89 8.44
C ASP A 8 9.05 12.64 7.18
N CYS A 9 7.94 12.23 6.59
CA CYS A 9 7.38 12.86 5.40
C CYS A 9 6.59 14.11 5.77
N ASP A 10 6.63 15.10 4.87
CA ASP A 10 5.54 16.07 4.82
C ASP A 10 4.24 15.41 4.33
N ASP A 11 3.10 15.92 4.78
CA ASP A 11 1.78 15.36 4.46
C ASP A 11 1.46 15.40 2.94
N THR A 12 2.21 16.16 2.14
CA THR A 12 2.08 16.27 0.68
C THR A 12 3.01 15.35 -0.13
N GLU A 13 4.01 14.70 0.49
CA GLU A 13 5.03 13.94 -0.25
C GLU A 13 4.54 12.57 -0.79
N ARG A 14 3.44 12.07 -0.23
CA ARG A 14 2.93 10.70 -0.46
C ARG A 14 1.42 10.66 -0.69
N LEU A 15 0.85 11.68 -1.33
CA LEU A 15 -0.60 11.81 -1.56
C LEU A 15 -1.25 10.61 -2.28
N TYR A 16 -0.50 9.92 -3.15
CA TYR A 16 -1.01 8.80 -3.94
C TYR A 16 -0.77 7.43 -3.29
N HIS A 17 -0.13 7.38 -2.12
CA HIS A 17 0.21 6.09 -1.51
C HIS A 17 -1.03 5.42 -0.92
N VAL A 18 -1.27 4.17 -1.32
CA VAL A 18 -2.40 3.39 -0.81
C VAL A 18 -1.92 2.11 -0.13
N ARG A 19 -2.61 1.73 0.94
CA ARG A 19 -2.46 0.41 1.55
C ARG A 19 -3.50 -0.52 0.94
N LEU A 20 -3.04 -1.63 0.39
CA LEU A 20 -3.87 -2.73 -0.06
C LEU A 20 -3.95 -3.78 1.04
N GLN A 21 -5.16 -4.07 1.52
CA GLN A 21 -5.39 -5.11 2.52
C GLN A 21 -6.34 -6.18 1.97
N ARG A 22 -5.91 -7.43 2.05
CA ARG A 22 -6.70 -8.61 1.68
C ARG A 22 -6.80 -9.55 2.86
N SER A 23 -7.94 -10.22 2.97
CA SER A 23 -8.18 -11.17 4.07
C SER A 23 -8.72 -12.50 3.58
N LYS A 24 -8.44 -13.56 4.33
CA LYS A 24 -9.02 -14.89 4.17
C LYS A 24 -9.15 -15.53 5.55
N GLY A 25 -10.36 -15.58 6.09
CA GLY A 25 -10.57 -16.01 7.47
C GLY A 25 -9.84 -15.07 8.45
N THR A 26 -8.86 -15.60 9.20
CA THR A 26 -8.01 -14.83 10.12
C THR A 26 -6.72 -14.33 9.48
N GLU A 27 -6.40 -14.76 8.25
CA GLU A 27 -5.20 -14.33 7.54
C GLU A 27 -5.40 -12.95 6.91
N THR A 28 -4.41 -12.07 7.07
CA THR A 28 -4.38 -10.76 6.42
C THR A 28 -3.07 -10.58 5.66
N PHE A 29 -3.19 -10.17 4.40
CA PHE A 29 -2.08 -9.85 3.53
C PHE A 29 -2.09 -8.36 3.20
N ARG A 30 -0.92 -7.72 3.28
CA ARG A 30 -0.76 -6.28 3.08
C ARG A 30 0.27 -6.00 2.01
N CYS A 31 -0.06 -5.05 1.13
CA CYS A 31 0.83 -4.51 0.12
C CYS A 31 0.70 -2.99 0.01
N GLY A 32 1.64 -2.37 -0.68
CA GLY A 32 1.55 -0.99 -1.13
C GLY A 32 0.98 -0.88 -2.55
N GLY A 33 0.48 0.30 -2.89
CA GLY A 33 0.11 0.67 -4.25
C GLY A 33 0.17 2.18 -4.44
N SER A 34 -0.09 2.62 -5.67
CA SER A 34 -0.22 4.05 -6.02
C SER A 34 -1.55 4.30 -6.74
N LEU A 35 -2.30 5.30 -6.28
CA LEU A 35 -3.49 5.78 -6.97
C LEU A 35 -3.08 6.55 -8.23
N ILE A 36 -3.32 5.98 -9.40
CA ILE A 36 -2.98 6.57 -10.71
C ILE A 36 -4.19 7.24 -11.39
N HIS A 37 -5.39 6.91 -10.91
CA HIS A 37 -6.67 7.50 -11.31
C HIS A 37 -7.65 7.35 -10.15
N SER A 38 -8.81 8.03 -10.19
CA SER A 38 -9.85 7.94 -9.16
C SER A 38 -10.30 6.52 -8.81
N GLU A 39 -10.16 5.58 -9.74
CA GLU A 39 -10.62 4.19 -9.62
C GLU A 39 -9.54 3.16 -9.96
N TRP A 40 -8.31 3.60 -10.26
CA TRP A 40 -7.22 2.71 -10.68
C TRP A 40 -6.02 2.81 -9.75
N ILE A 41 -5.57 1.66 -9.27
CA ILE A 41 -4.39 1.50 -8.43
C ILE A 41 -3.34 0.68 -9.16
N LEU A 42 -2.12 1.20 -9.24
CA LEU A 42 -0.94 0.46 -9.68
C LEU A 42 -0.31 -0.26 -8.48
N THR A 43 -0.04 -1.56 -8.62
CA THR A 43 0.62 -2.39 -7.60
C THR A 43 1.42 -3.53 -8.23
N ALA A 44 2.18 -4.28 -7.43
CA ALA A 44 2.94 -5.43 -7.90
C ALA A 44 2.02 -6.64 -8.17
N ALA A 45 2.29 -7.39 -9.23
CA ALA A 45 1.48 -8.57 -9.60
C ALA A 45 1.38 -9.61 -8.48
N HIS A 46 2.47 -9.84 -7.72
CA HIS A 46 2.47 -10.80 -6.61
C HIS A 46 1.62 -10.36 -5.40
N CYS A 47 1.22 -9.09 -5.34
CA CYS A 47 0.28 -8.61 -4.33
C CYS A 47 -1.17 -9.07 -4.61
N TRP A 48 -1.42 -9.60 -5.81
CA TRP A 48 -2.72 -10.10 -6.21
C TRP A 48 -2.78 -11.64 -6.14
N LYS A 49 -3.32 -12.16 -5.03
CA LYS A 49 -3.68 -13.58 -4.87
C LYS A 49 -5.01 -13.89 -5.57
N SER A 50 -5.02 -14.75 -6.58
CA SER A 50 -6.25 -15.15 -7.27
C SER A 50 -6.96 -16.35 -6.62
N GLU A 51 -6.44 -16.85 -5.50
CA GLU A 51 -7.00 -18.03 -4.83
C GLU A 51 -8.39 -17.74 -4.23
N PRO A 52 -9.32 -18.71 -4.31
CA PRO A 52 -10.62 -18.59 -3.67
C PRO A 52 -10.53 -18.33 -2.15
N GLY A 53 -11.42 -17.47 -1.67
CA GLY A 53 -11.53 -17.11 -0.25
C GLY A 53 -10.78 -15.84 0.16
N TRP A 54 -9.96 -15.26 -0.71
CA TRP A 54 -9.34 -13.95 -0.45
C TRP A 54 -10.27 -12.80 -0.84
N ARG A 55 -10.80 -12.06 0.13
CA ARG A 55 -11.54 -10.82 -0.12
C ARG A 55 -10.59 -9.65 -0.28
N SER A 56 -10.85 -8.82 -1.30
CA SER A 56 -10.29 -7.47 -1.39
C SER A 56 -11.14 -6.57 -0.49
N GLU A 57 -10.68 -6.35 0.73
CA GLU A 57 -11.50 -5.71 1.76
C GLU A 57 -11.40 -4.19 1.73
N LEU A 58 -10.23 -3.61 1.39
CA LEU A 58 -10.09 -2.16 1.39
C LEU A 58 -8.80 -1.69 0.69
N TYR A 59 -8.91 -0.68 -0.16
CA TYR A 59 -7.80 0.21 -0.48
C TYR A 59 -8.00 1.51 0.31
N THR A 60 -7.03 1.86 1.15
CA THR A 60 -7.09 3.11 1.93
C THR A 60 -6.03 4.06 1.41
N PRO A 61 -6.40 5.29 1.01
CA PRO A 61 -5.45 6.38 0.92
C PRO A 61 -4.77 6.51 2.27
N THR A 62 -3.45 6.39 2.28
CA THR A 62 -2.65 6.54 3.49
C THR A 62 -1.62 7.61 3.23
N ARG A 63 -1.36 8.44 4.23
CA ARG A 63 -0.19 9.32 4.25
C ARG A 63 0.83 8.68 5.19
N PRO A 64 1.81 7.90 4.66
CA PRO A 64 2.87 7.35 5.49
C PRO A 64 3.58 8.49 6.18
N LYS A 65 3.79 8.35 7.48
CA LYS A 65 4.56 9.34 8.24
C LYS A 65 6.05 9.27 7.97
N SER A 66 6.53 8.18 7.39
CA SER A 66 7.96 8.01 7.09
C SER A 66 8.18 7.59 5.63
N CYS A 67 9.19 8.19 4.99
CA CYS A 67 9.56 7.94 3.59
C CYS A 67 11.07 7.93 3.40
N ALA A 68 11.50 7.32 2.29
CA ALA A 68 12.86 7.46 1.82
C ALA A 68 13.12 8.89 1.34
N GLN A 69 14.29 9.42 1.71
CA GLN A 69 14.79 10.74 1.29
C GLN A 69 14.72 10.87 -0.22
N LYS A 70 14.01 11.90 -0.70
CA LYS A 70 14.19 12.37 -2.07
C LYS A 70 15.53 13.13 -2.10
N ASN A 71 16.47 12.64 -2.90
CA ASN A 71 17.72 13.35 -3.20
C ASN A 71 17.41 14.65 -3.95
#